data_AF-A0A7C5S2V0-F1
#
_entry.id   AF-A0A7C5S2V0-F1
#
_cell.length_a   1.000
_cell.length_b   1.000
_cell.length_c   1.000
_cell.angle_alpha   90.00
_cell.angle_beta   90.00
_cell.angle_gamma   90.00
#
_symmetry.space_group_name_H-M   'P 1'
#
loop_
_entity.id
_entity.type
_entity.pdbx_description
1 polymer ?
#
loop_
_entity_poly.entity_id
_entity_poly.type
_entity_poly.pdbx_seq_one_letter_code
_entity_poly.pdbx_strand_id
1 'polypeptide(L)'
;MKSEKNRSVLRAIDANANRCREGLRVAEDYARFILDDGGLAGRLKEMRHQVTETVRALADEPSLAGARDTEGDVGTTISVPQEVQRVSEEDVLKSALKRAEEALRVLEEFGKMV
;
A
#
# COMPACT_ATOMS: atom_id res chain seq x y z
N MET A 1 2.48 10.65 25.34
CA MET A 1 1.27 9.76 25.29
C MET A 1 0.25 10.10 24.19
N LYS A 2 -0.60 11.15 24.27
CA LYS A 2 -1.59 11.43 23.18
C LYS A 2 -0.94 11.77 21.82
N SER A 3 0.12 12.58 21.84
CA SER A 3 0.87 12.97 20.62
C SER A 3 1.61 11.80 19.96
N GLU A 4 2.20 10.89 20.74
CA GLU A 4 2.88 9.70 20.22
C GLU A 4 1.88 8.69 19.64
N LYS A 5 0.71 8.53 20.27
CA LYS A 5 -0.33 7.63 19.78
C LYS A 5 -0.85 8.06 18.41
N ASN A 6 -0.99 9.38 18.17
CA ASN A 6 -1.33 9.90 16.83
C ASN A 6 -0.21 9.64 15.82
N ARG A 7 1.06 9.82 16.21
CA ARG A 7 2.20 9.56 15.30
C ARG A 7 2.25 8.10 14.83
N SER A 8 2.03 7.13 15.72
CA SER A 8 2.03 5.71 15.33
C SER A 8 0.89 5.35 14.39
N VAL A 9 -0.31 5.93 14.58
CA VAL A 9 -1.45 5.75 13.68
C VAL A 9 -1.14 6.32 12.30
N LEU A 10 -0.64 7.56 12.24
CA LEU A 10 -0.26 8.21 10.98
C LEU A 10 0.84 7.44 10.23
N ARG A 11 1.83 6.90 10.96
CA ARG A 11 2.88 6.05 10.39
C ARG A 11 2.30 4.77 9.78
N ALA A 12 1.35 4.12 10.47
CA ALA A 12 0.67 2.94 9.96
C ALA A 12 -0.15 3.26 8.69
N ILE A 13 -0.85 4.40 8.67
CA ILE A 13 -1.59 4.88 7.51
C ILE A 13 -0.64 5.14 6.32
N ASP A 14 0.44 5.90 6.51
CA ASP A 14 1.39 6.21 5.43
C ASP A 14 2.02 4.94 4.84
N ALA A 15 2.50 4.03 5.69
CA ALA A 15 3.14 2.79 5.26
C ALA A 15 2.19 1.90 4.45
N ASN A 16 0.94 1.74 4.89
CA ASN A 16 -0.03 0.89 4.19
C ASN A 16 -0.64 1.59 2.96
N ALA A 17 -0.73 2.91 2.95
CA ALA A 17 -1.07 3.67 1.75
C ALA A 17 -0.02 3.43 0.64
N ASN A 18 1.27 3.43 1.01
CA ASN A 18 2.34 3.12 0.07
C ASN A 18 2.27 1.69 -0.46
N ARG A 19 2.11 0.69 0.44
CA ARG A 19 2.00 -0.73 0.06
C ARG A 19 0.81 -0.99 -0.87
N CYS A 20 -0.35 -0.37 -0.59
CA CYS A 20 -1.53 -0.49 -1.43
C CYS A 20 -1.26 0.04 -2.85
N ARG A 21 -0.72 1.26 -2.96
CA ARG A 21 -0.41 1.87 -4.27
C ARG A 21 0.61 1.09 -5.08
N GLU A 22 1.59 0.48 -4.41
CA GLU A 22 2.60 -0.35 -5.06
C GLU A 22 2.01 -1.68 -5.55
N GLY A 23 1.18 -2.35 -4.74
CA GLY A 23 0.47 -3.56 -5.18
C GLY A 23 -0.43 -3.30 -6.39
N LEU A 24 -1.16 -2.17 -6.37
CA LEU A 24 -1.96 -1.75 -7.53
C LEU A 24 -1.08 -1.32 -8.73
N ARG A 25 0.15 -0.82 -8.52
CA ARG A 25 1.07 -0.47 -9.61
C ARG A 25 1.49 -1.71 -10.37
N VAL A 26 1.82 -2.76 -9.65
CA VAL A 26 2.18 -4.06 -10.24
C VAL A 26 1.01 -4.62 -11.04
N ALA A 27 -0.22 -4.54 -10.50
CA ALA A 27 -1.40 -4.94 -11.24
C ALA A 27 -1.63 -4.08 -12.51
N GLU A 28 -1.42 -2.77 -12.42
CA GLU A 28 -1.49 -1.85 -13.56
C GLU A 28 -0.48 -2.24 -14.66
N ASP A 29 0.77 -2.51 -14.28
CA ASP A 29 1.80 -2.94 -15.23
C ASP A 29 1.53 -4.33 -15.80
N TYR A 30 0.96 -5.25 -15.02
CA TYR A 30 0.52 -6.54 -15.53
C TYR A 30 -0.55 -6.37 -16.63
N ALA A 31 -1.55 -5.52 -16.38
CA ALA A 31 -2.57 -5.22 -17.39
C ALA A 31 -1.97 -4.59 -18.65
N ARG A 32 -0.96 -3.71 -18.51
CA ARG A 32 -0.30 -3.04 -19.63
C ARG A 32 0.60 -3.94 -20.46
N PHE A 33 1.39 -4.80 -19.83
CA PHE A 33 2.51 -5.48 -20.48
C PHE A 33 2.29 -6.97 -20.69
N ILE A 34 1.35 -7.59 -19.96
CA ILE A 34 1.03 -9.01 -20.09
C ILE A 34 -0.31 -9.21 -20.80
N LEU A 35 -1.31 -8.39 -20.45
CA LEU A 35 -2.65 -8.49 -21.05
C LEU A 35 -2.88 -7.57 -22.24
N ASP A 36 -1.98 -6.60 -22.47
CA ASP A 36 -2.16 -5.51 -23.44
C ASP A 36 -3.54 -4.80 -23.31
N ASP A 37 -4.09 -4.76 -22.09
CA ASP A 37 -5.41 -4.20 -21.80
C ASP A 37 -5.30 -2.78 -21.22
N GLY A 38 -5.38 -1.79 -22.11
CA GLY A 38 -5.36 -0.38 -21.75
C GLY A 38 -6.55 0.06 -20.89
N GLY A 39 -7.72 -0.58 -21.02
CA GLY A 39 -8.92 -0.26 -20.24
C GLY A 39 -8.75 -0.69 -18.78
N LEU A 40 -8.27 -1.90 -18.57
CA LEU A 40 -7.96 -2.41 -17.23
C LEU A 40 -6.82 -1.63 -16.57
N ALA A 41 -5.76 -1.32 -17.32
CA ALA A 41 -4.67 -0.48 -16.85
C ALA A 41 -5.17 0.91 -16.39
N GLY A 42 -6.07 1.53 -17.17
CA GLY A 42 -6.70 2.81 -16.82
C GLY A 42 -7.45 2.74 -15.49
N ARG A 43 -8.28 1.71 -15.31
CA ARG A 43 -9.05 1.51 -14.06
C ARG A 43 -8.13 1.28 -12.85
N LEU A 44 -7.03 0.54 -13.01
CA LEU A 44 -6.05 0.32 -11.94
C LEU A 44 -5.30 1.59 -11.56
N LYS A 45 -4.96 2.41 -12.56
CA LYS A 45 -4.40 3.75 -12.33
C LYS A 45 -5.39 4.66 -11.58
N GLU A 46 -6.66 4.65 -11.96
CA GLU A 46 -7.71 5.42 -11.26
C GLU A 46 -7.87 4.96 -9.80
N MET A 47 -7.90 3.65 -9.55
CA MET A 47 -7.92 3.11 -8.18
C MET A 47 -6.71 3.58 -7.36
N ARG A 48 -5.51 3.59 -7.95
CA ARG A 48 -4.30 4.13 -7.30
C ARG A 48 -4.46 5.60 -6.92
N HIS A 49 -5.03 6.42 -7.81
CA HIS A 49 -5.30 7.83 -7.51
C HIS A 49 -6.33 7.98 -6.39
N GLN A 50 -7.41 7.19 -6.41
CA GLN A 50 -8.42 7.20 -5.35
C GLN A 50 -7.85 6.86 -3.97
N VAL A 51 -6.91 5.91 -3.88
CA VAL A 51 -6.22 5.59 -2.62
C VAL A 51 -5.44 6.81 -2.12
N THR A 52 -4.68 7.48 -2.99
CA THR A 52 -3.93 8.69 -2.62
C THR A 52 -4.85 9.79 -2.09
N GLU A 53 -5.94 10.09 -2.81
CA GLU A 53 -6.87 11.15 -2.42
C GLU A 53 -7.63 10.81 -1.14
N THR A 54 -8.04 9.54 -0.97
CA THR A 54 -8.68 9.08 0.27
C THR A 54 -7.76 9.24 1.48
N VAL A 55 -6.48 8.87 1.35
CA VAL A 55 -5.50 8.99 2.44
C VAL A 55 -5.21 10.46 2.76
N ARG A 56 -5.15 11.33 1.75
CA ARG A 56 -5.00 12.78 1.95
C ARG A 56 -6.20 13.41 2.65
N ALA A 57 -7.40 12.88 2.41
CA ALA A 57 -8.61 13.32 3.11
C ALA A 57 -8.63 12.84 4.58
N LEU A 58 -8.00 11.71 4.88
CA LEU A 58 -7.88 11.15 6.23
C LEU A 58 -6.81 11.86 7.07
N ALA A 59 -5.67 12.22 6.47
CA ALA A 59 -4.59 12.92 7.14
C ALA A 59 -3.82 13.80 6.15
N ASP A 60 -3.44 15.00 6.58
CA ASP A 60 -2.66 15.93 5.76
C ASP A 60 -1.24 15.39 5.50
N GLU A 61 -0.69 15.71 4.33
CA GLU A 61 0.61 15.21 3.90
C GLU A 61 1.74 15.55 4.89
N PRO A 62 1.86 16.79 5.40
CA PRO A 62 2.91 17.12 6.37
C PRO A 62 2.89 16.24 7.63
N SER A 63 1.69 15.92 8.14
CA SER A 63 1.53 15.00 9.27
C SER A 63 1.97 13.58 8.94
N LEU A 64 1.63 13.07 7.76
CA LEU A 64 2.05 11.74 7.30
C LEU A 64 3.57 11.68 7.09
N ALA A 65 4.14 12.68 6.41
CA ALA A 65 5.58 12.79 6.17
C ALA A 65 6.36 12.90 7.48
N GLY A 66 5.89 13.71 8.43
CA GLY A 66 6.50 13.84 9.76
C GLY A 66 6.38 12.60 10.63
N ALA A 67 5.43 11.70 10.33
CA ALA A 67 5.27 10.43 11.03
C ALA A 67 6.16 9.31 10.46
N ARG A 68 6.74 9.47 9.26
CA ARG A 68 7.63 8.48 8.65
C ARG A 68 8.83 8.22 9.55
N ASP A 69 9.15 6.94 9.68
CA ASP A 69 10.30 6.46 10.43
C ASP A 69 10.69 5.09 9.87
N THR A 70 11.44 5.09 8.77
CA THR A 70 11.92 3.86 8.13
C THR A 70 13.10 3.28 8.92
N GLU A 71 13.98 4.12 9.47
CA GLU A 71 15.14 3.68 10.26
C GLU A 71 14.72 2.94 11.54
N GLY A 72 13.67 3.43 12.21
CA GLY A 72 13.03 2.76 13.34
C GLY A 72 11.95 1.75 12.96
N ASP A 73 11.82 1.34 11.69
CA ASP A 73 10.87 0.31 11.27
C ASP A 73 11.42 -1.09 11.53
N VAL A 74 11.00 -1.66 12.66
CA VAL A 74 11.29 -3.04 13.04
C VAL A 74 10.81 -4.06 11.99
N GLY A 75 9.82 -3.70 11.15
CA GLY A 75 9.36 -4.55 10.05
C GLY A 75 10.40 -4.71 8.94
N THR A 76 11.40 -3.82 8.83
CA THR A 76 12.44 -3.90 7.79
C THR A 76 13.42 -5.05 8.02
N THR A 77 13.60 -5.47 9.28
CA THR A 77 14.48 -6.59 9.65
C THR A 77 13.71 -7.90 9.84
N ILE A 78 12.38 -7.84 9.93
CA ILE A 78 11.51 -9.01 10.02
C ILE A 78 11.26 -9.53 8.60
N SER A 79 12.07 -10.52 8.21
CA SER A 79 11.88 -11.29 6.99
C SER A 79 11.59 -12.72 7.36
N VAL A 80 10.45 -13.25 6.94
CA VAL A 80 10.23 -14.70 6.91
C VAL A 80 10.91 -15.21 5.64
N PRO A 81 11.75 -16.26 5.69
CA PRO A 81 12.22 -16.93 4.49
C PRO A 81 11.02 -17.50 3.74
N GLN A 82 10.47 -16.69 2.83
CA GLN A 82 9.50 -17.15 1.86
C GLN A 82 10.32 -17.65 0.67
N GLU A 83 10.57 -18.95 0.61
CA GLU A 83 10.78 -19.65 -0.66
C GLU A 83 9.47 -19.64 -1.44
N VAL A 84 9.01 -18.45 -1.84
CA VAL A 84 7.99 -18.32 -2.87
C VAL A 84 8.77 -18.04 -4.14
N GLN A 85 9.28 -19.10 -4.77
CA GLN A 85 9.58 -19.01 -6.19
C GLN A 85 8.26 -18.64 -6.88
N ARG A 86 8.17 -17.43 -7.41
CA ARG A 86 7.05 -17.06 -8.27
C ARG A 86 7.23 -17.86 -9.55
N VAL A 87 6.30 -18.76 -9.82
CA VAL A 87 6.44 -19.73 -10.92
C VAL A 87 5.90 -19.13 -12.22
N SER A 88 5.06 -18.09 -12.14
CA SER A 88 4.52 -17.37 -13.29
C SER A 88 4.29 -15.87 -13.02
N GLU A 89 4.05 -15.12 -14.09
CA GLU A 89 3.58 -13.74 -14.06
C GLU A 89 2.23 -13.60 -13.32
N GLU A 90 1.36 -14.60 -13.38
CA GLU A 90 0.11 -14.60 -12.61
C GLU A 90 0.36 -14.64 -11.11
N ASP A 91 1.39 -15.36 -10.66
CA ASP A 91 1.75 -15.40 -9.23
C ASP A 91 2.25 -14.03 -8.76
N VAL A 92 2.95 -13.28 -9.62
CA VAL A 92 3.32 -11.89 -9.35
C VAL A 92 2.07 -11.04 -9.15
N LEU A 93 1.09 -11.13 -10.07
CA LEU A 93 -0.17 -10.40 -9.97
C LEU A 93 -0.95 -10.75 -8.70
N LYS A 94 -1.18 -12.04 -8.45
CA LYS A 94 -1.91 -12.54 -7.26
C LYS A 94 -1.24 -12.05 -5.99
N SER A 95 0.08 -12.12 -5.91
CA SER A 95 0.85 -11.69 -4.75
C SER A 95 0.80 -10.17 -4.54
N ALA A 96 0.76 -9.38 -5.61
CA ALA A 96 0.61 -7.93 -5.54
C ALA A 96 -0.81 -7.51 -5.09
N LEU A 97 -1.84 -8.14 -5.65
CA LEU A 97 -3.23 -7.87 -5.29
C LEU A 97 -3.54 -8.26 -3.84
N LYS A 98 -3.05 -9.41 -3.36
CA LYS A 98 -3.19 -9.79 -1.94
C LYS A 98 -2.54 -8.79 -0.99
N ARG A 99 -1.34 -8.29 -1.32
CA ARG A 99 -0.69 -7.24 -0.53
C ARG A 99 -1.48 -5.92 -0.56
N ALA A 100 -2.07 -5.56 -1.70
CA ALA A 100 -2.92 -4.38 -1.79
C ALA A 100 -4.20 -4.52 -0.95
N GLU A 101 -4.82 -5.71 -0.96
CA GLU A 101 -5.97 -6.05 -0.12
C GLU A 101 -5.66 -5.96 1.37
N GLU A 102 -4.57 -6.59 1.82
CA GLU A 102 -4.11 -6.52 3.21
C GLU A 102 -3.83 -5.07 3.63
N ALA A 103 -3.17 -4.30 2.76
CA ALA A 103 -2.90 -2.89 3.02
C ALA A 103 -4.18 -2.05 3.13
N LEU A 104 -5.18 -2.29 2.26
CA LEU A 104 -6.50 -1.64 2.36
C LEU A 104 -7.20 -2.00 3.68
N ARG A 105 -7.11 -3.26 4.11
CA ARG A 105 -7.68 -3.68 5.40
C ARG A 105 -7.04 -2.93 6.57
N VAL A 106 -5.72 -2.74 6.55
CA VAL A 106 -5.04 -1.95 7.59
C VAL A 106 -5.47 -0.48 7.53
N LEU A 107 -5.57 0.12 6.33
CA LEU A 107 -6.06 1.49 6.17
C LEU A 107 -7.49 1.66 6.72
N GLU A 108 -8.37 0.69 6.49
CA GLU A 108 -9.73 0.70 7.02
C GLU A 108 -9.74 0.75 8.55
N GLU A 109 -8.94 -0.09 9.22
CA GLU A 109 -8.94 -0.17 10.68
C GLU A 109 -8.28 1.04 11.33
N PHE A 110 -7.12 1.47 10.83
CA PHE A 110 -6.42 2.65 11.38
C PHE A 110 -7.13 3.95 11.02
N GLY A 111 -7.85 4.00 9.90
CA GLY A 111 -8.68 5.14 9.51
C GLY A 111 -9.82 5.42 10.50
N LYS A 112 -10.27 4.43 11.28
CA LYS A 112 -11.29 4.62 12.35
C LYS A 112 -10.74 5.36 13.57
N MET A 113 -9.43 5.61 13.63
CA MET A 113 -8.75 6.20 14.78
C MET A 113 -8.36 7.68 14.58
N VAL A 114 -8.58 8.23 13.38
CA VAL A 114 -8.28 9.62 12.99
C VAL A 114 -9.56 10.42 12.76
#